data_AF-L1M9V3-F1
#
_entry.id   AF-L1M9V3-F1
#
_cell.length_a   1.000
_cell.length_b   1.000
_cell.length_c   1.000
_cell.angle_alpha   90.00
_cell.angle_beta   90.00
_cell.angle_gamma   90.00
#
_symmetry.space_group_name_H-M   'P 1'
#
loop_
_entity.id
_entity.type
_entity.pdbx_description
1 polymer ?
#
loop_
_entity_poly.entity_id
_entity_poly.type
_entity_poly.pdbx_seq_one_letter_code
_entity_poly.pdbx_strand_id
1 'polypeptide(L)'
;MILAAVAILLAGWGVYSATRDDPSEPEQTTDTPVAAVTSNTTQPSSTTASAAVIVPVHALNNSTVKGLAQQVAAQVKAKGWTIGEVGNYPYEVLPASVVFFTQGNAVEERAAQALAEQLGITAAPRPERLNSTPPGIILVITEDLK
;
A
#
# COMPACT_ATOMS: atom_id res chain seq x y z
N MET A 1 19.77 26.76 7.04
CA MET A 1 19.22 27.91 6.27
C MET A 1 18.24 27.31 5.27
N ILE A 2 16.94 27.60 5.33
CA ILE A 2 16.27 28.86 4.97
C ILE A 2 16.21 29.02 3.43
N LEU A 3 14.99 29.23 2.91
CA LEU A 3 14.61 29.59 1.52
C LEU A 3 14.79 28.47 0.44
N ALA A 4 14.02 28.45 -0.66
CA ALA A 4 12.72 29.06 -1.00
C ALA A 4 12.22 28.56 -2.37
N ALA A 5 11.01 29.02 -2.74
CA ALA A 5 10.54 29.34 -4.10
C ALA A 5 10.50 28.18 -5.13
N VAL A 6 9.34 27.74 -5.62
CA VAL A 6 8.34 28.51 -6.42
C VAL A 6 8.92 29.06 -7.72
N ALA A 7 8.60 28.42 -8.84
CA ALA A 7 8.40 29.06 -10.14
C ALA A 7 7.70 28.10 -11.13
N ILE A 8 6.36 28.01 -11.08
CA ILE A 8 5.59 27.60 -12.27
C ILE A 8 5.38 28.88 -13.07
N LEU A 9 6.18 29.10 -14.12
CA LEU A 9 6.05 30.29 -14.95
C LEU A 9 5.15 30.05 -16.16
N LEU A 10 4.18 30.96 -16.32
CA LEU A 10 3.15 30.99 -17.35
C LEU A 10 3.71 31.43 -18.71
N ALA A 11 3.30 30.74 -19.79
CA ALA A 11 3.07 31.25 -21.16
C ALA A 11 2.91 30.02 -22.09
N GLY A 12 2.10 30.02 -23.15
CA GLY A 12 1.37 31.13 -23.77
C GLY A 12 1.51 31.03 -25.28
N TRP A 13 0.46 30.51 -25.94
CA TRP A 13 0.01 30.80 -27.31
C TRP A 13 1.05 31.28 -28.36
N GLY A 14 1.34 30.48 -29.40
CA GLY A 14 2.30 30.89 -30.44
C GLY A 14 2.21 30.14 -31.78
N VAL A 15 1.29 30.59 -32.64
CA VAL A 15 1.35 30.58 -34.13
C VAL A 15 1.99 29.40 -34.90
N TYR A 16 1.09 28.60 -35.49
CA TYR A 16 1.08 28.21 -36.91
C TYR A 16 2.17 28.80 -37.83
N SER A 17 2.96 27.94 -38.48
CA SER A 17 3.58 28.22 -39.79
C SER A 17 3.71 26.91 -40.55
N ALA A 18 2.96 26.77 -41.63
CA ALA A 18 2.94 25.60 -42.50
C ALA A 18 3.90 25.78 -43.68
N THR A 19 4.25 24.65 -44.34
CA THR A 19 5.06 24.55 -45.58
C THR A 19 6.57 24.79 -45.35
N ARG A 20 7.50 24.04 -45.97
CA ARG A 20 7.41 23.15 -47.15
C ARG A 20 8.66 22.22 -47.24
N ASP A 21 8.60 21.25 -48.15
CA ASP A 21 9.69 20.45 -48.76
C ASP A 21 10.35 19.24 -48.03
N ASP A 22 10.04 18.05 -48.58
CA ASP A 22 10.77 16.77 -48.71
C ASP A 22 12.20 16.89 -49.34
N PRO A 23 12.92 15.81 -49.69
CA PRO A 23 13.26 14.55 -48.97
C PRO A 23 14.77 14.20 -49.05
N SER A 24 15.28 13.20 -48.30
CA SER A 24 16.40 12.31 -48.76
C SER A 24 16.77 11.18 -47.78
N GLU A 25 16.75 9.94 -48.26
CA GLU A 25 17.55 8.79 -47.77
C GLU A 25 18.87 8.70 -48.56
N PRO A 26 19.81 7.77 -48.26
CA PRO A 26 20.38 7.34 -46.97
C PRO A 26 21.94 7.49 -46.99
N GLU A 27 22.68 6.90 -46.03
CA GLU A 27 24.01 6.22 -46.14
C GLU A 27 24.73 6.15 -44.75
N GLN A 28 25.62 5.17 -44.55
CA GLN A 28 26.20 4.81 -43.24
C GLN A 28 27.52 5.53 -42.88
N THR A 29 27.81 5.69 -41.58
CA THR A 29 29.12 5.26 -41.00
C THR A 29 29.11 5.13 -39.46
N THR A 30 29.98 4.25 -38.96
CA THR A 30 30.24 3.78 -37.58
C THR A 30 30.64 4.86 -36.54
N ASP A 31 30.19 4.77 -35.27
CA ASP A 31 31.04 4.66 -34.05
C ASP A 31 30.28 4.45 -32.71
N THR A 32 31.01 4.40 -31.57
CA THR A 32 30.58 3.91 -30.23
C THR A 32 31.52 4.45 -29.11
N PRO A 33 31.35 4.16 -27.79
CA PRO A 33 30.21 3.59 -27.04
C PRO A 33 29.80 4.37 -25.75
N VAL A 34 28.80 3.85 -25.02
CA VAL A 34 28.62 3.87 -23.54
C VAL A 34 28.66 5.21 -22.75
N ALA A 35 27.51 5.52 -22.11
CA ALA A 35 27.36 5.75 -20.65
C ALA A 35 25.84 5.92 -20.34
N ALA A 36 25.10 4.96 -19.80
CA ALA A 36 25.17 4.38 -18.45
C ALA A 36 24.91 5.38 -17.31
N VAL A 37 23.64 5.57 -16.94
CA VAL A 37 23.23 6.01 -15.58
C VAL A 37 22.09 5.11 -15.09
N THR A 38 22.39 4.34 -14.05
CA THR A 38 21.44 3.50 -13.30
C THR A 38 21.05 4.16 -11.99
N SER A 39 19.75 4.22 -11.68
CA SER A 39 19.28 4.14 -10.29
C SER A 39 17.77 3.88 -10.22
N ASN A 40 17.41 2.61 -9.97
CA ASN A 40 16.59 2.11 -8.86
C ASN A 40 15.21 2.78 -8.63
N THR A 41 14.10 2.04 -8.54
CA THR A 41 13.97 0.83 -7.70
C THR A 41 13.23 -0.32 -8.41
N THR A 42 13.98 -1.37 -8.73
CA THR A 42 13.42 -2.74 -8.72
C THR A 42 13.15 -3.11 -7.27
N GLN A 43 11.95 -3.60 -6.94
CA GLN A 43 11.70 -4.24 -5.64
C GLN A 43 11.88 -5.76 -5.79
N PRO A 44 13.02 -6.34 -5.40
CA PRO A 44 13.09 -7.78 -5.18
C PRO A 44 12.41 -8.09 -3.84
N SER A 45 11.40 -8.94 -3.87
CA SER A 45 10.88 -9.60 -2.66
C SER A 45 10.50 -11.03 -2.99
N SER A 46 11.53 -11.79 -3.37
CA SER A 46 11.50 -13.25 -3.36
C SER A 46 11.51 -13.75 -1.91
N THR A 47 10.35 -13.76 -1.27
CA THR A 47 10.09 -14.57 -0.08
C THR A 47 8.76 -15.25 -0.30
N THR A 48 8.74 -16.57 -0.08
CA THR A 48 7.57 -17.46 -0.11
C THR A 48 6.26 -16.71 0.08
N ALA A 49 5.44 -16.66 -0.97
CA ALA A 49 4.05 -16.24 -0.88
C ALA A 49 3.30 -17.29 -0.05
N SER A 50 3.43 -17.19 1.27
CA SER A 50 2.60 -17.91 2.24
C SER A 50 1.17 -17.58 1.86
N ALA A 51 0.45 -18.61 1.41
CA ALA A 51 -0.66 -18.51 0.46
C ALA A 51 -1.45 -17.21 0.66
N ALA A 52 -1.44 -16.33 -0.34
CA ALA A 52 -2.13 -15.05 -0.29
C ALA A 52 -3.64 -15.30 -0.13
N VAL A 53 -4.08 -15.36 1.13
CA VAL A 53 -5.44 -15.74 1.47
C VAL A 53 -6.31 -14.56 1.04
N ILE A 54 -7.27 -14.83 0.16
CA ILE A 54 -8.15 -13.84 -0.50
C ILE A 54 -9.16 -13.21 0.50
N VAL A 55 -8.94 -13.43 1.80
CA VAL A 55 -9.73 -12.88 2.89
C VAL A 55 -9.41 -11.38 3.03
N PRO A 56 -10.42 -10.49 2.97
CA PRO A 56 -10.20 -9.07 3.12
C PRO A 56 -9.79 -8.72 4.56
N VAL A 57 -8.79 -7.86 4.69
CA VAL A 57 -8.31 -7.31 5.95
C VAL A 57 -8.93 -5.92 6.15
N HIS A 58 -9.81 -5.79 7.13
CA HIS A 58 -10.46 -4.55 7.53
C HIS A 58 -9.60 -3.88 8.60
N ALA A 59 -8.99 -2.73 8.28
CA ALA A 59 -8.08 -2.02 9.16
C ALA A 59 -8.82 -0.93 9.95
N LEU A 60 -9.04 -1.16 11.25
CA LEU A 60 -9.78 -0.25 12.11
C LEU A 60 -8.83 0.46 13.09
N ASN A 61 -8.82 1.79 13.06
CA ASN A 61 -7.99 2.59 13.95
C ASN A 61 -8.59 2.69 15.34
N ASN A 62 -7.81 2.31 16.37
CA ASN A 62 -8.19 2.39 17.77
C ASN A 62 -7.22 3.29 18.57
N SER A 63 -6.53 4.19 17.86
CA SER A 63 -5.58 5.15 18.41
C SER A 63 -6.07 6.59 18.27
N THR A 64 -5.34 7.55 18.82
CA THR A 64 -5.58 8.98 18.54
C THR A 64 -4.90 9.46 17.24
N VAL A 65 -4.06 8.62 16.63
CA VAL A 65 -3.23 8.94 15.47
C VAL A 65 -4.03 8.88 14.16
N LYS A 66 -4.33 10.07 13.61
CA LYS A 66 -5.03 10.20 12.32
C LYS A 66 -4.25 9.52 11.20
N GLY A 67 -4.93 8.64 10.46
CA GLY A 67 -4.37 7.96 9.29
C GLY A 67 -3.53 6.71 9.60
N LEU A 68 -3.29 6.35 10.86
CA LEU A 68 -2.48 5.17 11.20
C LEU A 68 -3.06 3.87 10.61
N ALA A 69 -4.39 3.69 10.61
CA ALA A 69 -5.00 2.53 9.94
C ALA A 69 -4.80 2.52 8.42
N GLN A 70 -4.71 3.69 7.76
CA GLN A 70 -4.38 3.77 6.34
C GLN A 70 -2.91 3.42 6.07
N GLN A 71 -2.00 3.83 6.96
CA GLN A 71 -0.58 3.49 6.87
C GLN A 71 -0.36 1.98 7.04
N VAL A 72 -0.92 1.37 8.08
CA VAL A 72 -0.82 -0.08 8.31
C VAL A 72 -1.53 -0.87 7.20
N ALA A 73 -2.72 -0.44 6.74
CA ALA A 73 -3.37 -1.05 5.59
C ALA A 73 -2.51 -0.98 4.33
N ALA A 74 -1.81 0.14 4.07
CA ALA A 74 -0.88 0.24 2.95
C ALA A 74 0.33 -0.71 3.08
N GLN A 75 0.88 -0.88 4.29
CA GLN A 75 1.94 -1.85 4.56
C GLN A 75 1.46 -3.29 4.35
N VAL A 76 0.29 -3.64 4.88
CA VAL A 76 -0.32 -4.97 4.73
C VAL A 76 -0.63 -5.26 3.26
N LYS A 77 -1.15 -4.27 2.51
CA LYS A 77 -1.32 -4.35 1.04
C LYS A 77 0.00 -4.58 0.30
N ALA A 78 1.07 -3.87 0.69
CA ALA A 78 2.40 -4.02 0.08
C ALA A 78 3.01 -5.41 0.34
N LYS A 79 2.59 -6.10 1.40
CA LYS A 79 2.93 -7.51 1.69
C LYS A 79 2.04 -8.52 0.94
N GLY A 80 1.20 -8.08 0.00
CA GLY A 80 0.39 -8.95 -0.87
C GLY A 80 -1.01 -9.28 -0.33
N TRP A 81 -1.45 -8.65 0.76
CA TRP A 81 -2.76 -8.91 1.36
C TRP A 81 -3.88 -8.07 0.73
N THR A 82 -5.09 -8.63 0.67
CA THR A 82 -6.29 -7.90 0.25
C THR A 82 -6.77 -6.99 1.39
N ILE A 83 -6.83 -5.68 1.14
CA ILE A 83 -7.45 -4.73 2.07
C ILE A 83 -8.94 -4.60 1.76
N GLY A 84 -9.76 -4.76 2.80
CA GLY A 84 -11.19 -4.45 2.79
C GLY A 84 -11.43 -3.00 3.15
N GLU A 85 -12.15 -2.78 4.26
CA GLU A 85 -12.47 -1.44 4.74
C GLU A 85 -11.34 -0.86 5.60
N VAL A 86 -11.14 0.46 5.51
CA VAL A 86 -10.24 1.18 6.43
C VAL A 86 -11.04 2.26 7.13
N GLY A 87 -11.02 2.26 8.46
CA GLY A 87 -11.89 3.13 9.25
C GLY A 87 -11.42 3.36 10.67
N ASN A 88 -12.31 3.87 11.52
CA ASN A 88 -12.11 4.02 12.96
C ASN A 88 -12.82 2.89 13.69
N TYR A 89 -12.25 2.38 14.78
CA TYR A 89 -12.87 1.41 15.68
C TYR A 89 -13.80 2.15 16.65
N PRO A 90 -15.13 1.99 16.59
CA PRO A 90 -16.08 2.82 17.33
C PRO A 90 -16.44 2.28 18.73
N TYR A 91 -15.82 1.17 19.17
CA TYR A 91 -16.14 0.50 20.43
C TYR A 91 -15.14 0.91 21.53
N GLU A 92 -14.62 -0.04 22.31
CA GLU A 92 -13.66 0.21 23.39
C GLU A 92 -12.23 0.49 22.91
N VAL A 93 -11.37 1.02 23.80
CA VAL A 93 -9.93 1.16 23.56
C VAL A 93 -9.24 -0.13 24.02
N LEU A 94 -8.63 -0.84 23.08
CA LEU A 94 -7.82 -2.02 23.34
C LEU A 94 -6.43 -1.60 23.82
N PRO A 95 -5.81 -2.35 24.76
CA PRO A 95 -4.46 -2.04 25.24
C PRO A 95 -3.36 -2.41 24.22
N ALA A 96 -3.67 -3.24 23.23
CA ALA A 96 -2.75 -3.73 22.21
C ALA A 96 -3.48 -3.92 20.87
N SER A 97 -2.72 -3.96 19.79
CA SER A 97 -3.25 -4.27 18.46
C SER A 97 -3.63 -5.75 18.36
N VAL A 98 -4.78 -6.05 17.74
CA VAL A 98 -5.35 -7.42 17.70
C VAL A 98 -5.97 -7.69 16.34
N VAL A 99 -5.80 -8.93 15.86
CA VAL A 99 -6.39 -9.42 14.61
C VAL A 99 -7.59 -10.32 14.93
N PHE A 100 -8.81 -9.87 14.61
CA PHE A 100 -10.02 -10.64 14.84
C PHE A 100 -10.45 -11.44 13.60
N PHE A 101 -10.77 -12.72 13.77
CA PHE A 101 -11.25 -13.62 12.71
C PHE A 101 -12.61 -14.24 13.05
N THR A 102 -13.43 -14.59 12.06
CA THR A 102 -14.72 -15.25 12.31
C THR A 102 -14.50 -16.65 12.88
N GLN A 103 -14.98 -16.90 14.11
CA GLN A 103 -14.87 -18.20 14.75
C GLN A 103 -15.56 -19.28 13.92
N GLY A 104 -14.89 -20.43 13.73
CA GLY A 104 -15.36 -21.52 12.88
C GLY A 104 -14.94 -21.40 11.40
N ASN A 105 -14.34 -20.28 10.99
CA ASN A 105 -13.75 -20.13 9.65
C ASN A 105 -12.23 -20.41 9.69
N ALA A 106 -11.85 -21.65 9.44
CA ALA A 106 -10.45 -22.10 9.43
C ALA A 106 -9.58 -21.48 8.32
N VAL A 107 -10.15 -20.74 7.36
CA VAL A 107 -9.41 -19.96 6.36
C VAL A 107 -9.07 -18.58 6.91
N GLU A 108 -10.05 -17.89 7.49
CA GLU A 108 -9.84 -16.60 8.17
C GLU A 108 -8.94 -16.74 9.39
N GLU A 109 -9.08 -17.79 10.20
CA GLU A 109 -8.24 -18.02 11.38
C GLU A 109 -6.75 -18.11 11.03
N ARG A 110 -6.41 -18.91 10.01
CA ARG A 110 -5.00 -19.09 9.57
C ARG A 110 -4.43 -17.83 8.95
N ALA A 111 -5.25 -17.09 8.20
CA ALA A 111 -4.87 -15.80 7.66
C ALA A 111 -4.69 -14.74 8.76
N ALA A 112 -5.53 -14.75 9.80
CA ALA A 112 -5.38 -13.86 10.95
C ALA A 112 -4.13 -14.18 11.76
N GLN A 113 -3.84 -15.46 11.99
CA GLN A 113 -2.59 -15.91 12.62
C GLN A 113 -1.37 -15.46 11.81
N ALA A 114 -1.32 -15.74 10.51
CA ALA A 114 -0.20 -15.34 9.66
C ALA A 114 -0.03 -13.80 9.57
N LEU A 115 -1.12 -13.04 9.54
CA LEU A 115 -1.08 -11.57 9.59
C LEU A 115 -0.59 -11.07 10.96
N ALA A 116 -1.03 -11.71 12.05
CA ALA A 116 -0.65 -11.36 13.41
C ALA A 116 0.84 -11.64 13.65
N GLU A 117 1.35 -12.80 13.26
CA GLU A 117 2.78 -13.15 13.28
C GLU A 117 3.63 -12.15 12.47
N GLN A 118 3.15 -11.77 11.27
CA GLN A 118 3.82 -10.82 10.37
C GLN A 118 3.85 -9.36 10.89
N LEU A 119 2.95 -9.02 11.82
CA LEU A 119 2.86 -7.71 12.47
C LEU A 119 3.36 -7.72 13.93
N GLY A 120 3.69 -8.89 14.51
CA GLY A 120 4.13 -9.02 15.90
C GLY A 120 3.01 -8.93 16.94
N ILE A 121 1.76 -9.16 16.55
CA ILE A 121 0.56 -8.96 17.37
C ILE A 121 -0.20 -10.26 17.62
N THR A 122 -1.31 -10.21 18.34
CA THR A 122 -2.12 -11.40 18.69
C THR A 122 -3.34 -11.55 17.77
N ALA A 123 -3.66 -12.78 17.38
CA ALA A 123 -4.93 -13.13 16.73
C ALA A 123 -5.96 -13.61 17.78
N ALA A 124 -7.22 -13.17 17.66
CA ALA A 124 -8.30 -13.51 18.58
C ALA A 124 -9.61 -13.82 17.82
N PRO A 125 -10.51 -14.67 18.37
CA PRO A 125 -11.82 -14.87 17.76
C PRO A 125 -12.64 -13.57 17.82
N ARG A 126 -13.36 -13.27 16.73
CA ARG A 126 -14.21 -12.08 16.60
C ARG A 126 -15.29 -12.06 17.70
N PRO A 127 -15.31 -11.05 18.59
CA PRO A 127 -16.37 -10.90 19.59
C PRO A 127 -17.70 -10.52 18.92
N GLU A 128 -18.82 -10.88 19.54
CA GLU A 128 -20.17 -10.64 18.99
C GLU A 128 -20.45 -9.18 18.61
N ARG A 129 -19.79 -8.22 19.27
CA ARG A 129 -19.89 -6.78 18.98
C ARG A 129 -19.44 -6.43 17.55
N LEU A 130 -18.57 -7.24 16.97
CA LEU A 130 -18.03 -7.12 15.60
C LEU A 130 -18.73 -8.03 14.59
N ASN A 131 -19.82 -8.72 14.96
CA ASN A 131 -20.61 -9.52 14.02
C ASN A 131 -21.32 -8.66 12.95
N SER A 132 -21.49 -7.36 13.19
CA SER A 132 -22.00 -6.40 12.21
C SER A 132 -20.96 -6.00 11.15
N THR A 133 -19.67 -6.30 11.36
CA THR A 133 -18.62 -6.06 10.38
C THR A 133 -18.67 -7.14 9.29
N PRO A 134 -18.43 -6.83 8.00
CA PRO A 134 -18.38 -7.82 6.91
C PRO A 134 -17.50 -9.06 7.19
N PRO A 135 -17.73 -10.17 6.45
CA PRO A 135 -16.87 -11.35 6.50
C PRO A 135 -15.46 -10.99 6.05
N GLY A 136 -14.45 -11.55 6.73
CA GLY A 136 -13.09 -11.02 6.65
C GLY A 136 -12.38 -11.02 8.00
N ILE A 137 -11.14 -10.56 7.99
CA ILE A 137 -10.32 -10.36 9.18
C ILE A 137 -10.34 -8.90 9.55
N ILE A 138 -10.49 -8.60 10.85
CA ILE A 138 -10.54 -7.23 11.36
C ILE A 138 -9.26 -6.95 12.14
N LEU A 139 -8.35 -6.22 11.52
CA LEU A 139 -7.11 -5.74 12.13
C LEU A 139 -7.42 -4.45 12.91
N VAL A 140 -7.43 -4.53 14.24
CA VAL A 140 -7.63 -3.36 15.11
C VAL A 140 -6.26 -2.83 15.56
N ILE A 141 -6.04 -1.55 15.30
CA ILE A 141 -4.71 -0.92 15.26
C ILE A 141 -4.60 0.14 16.34
N THR A 142 -3.76 -0.14 17.32
CA THR A 142 -3.36 0.78 18.39
C THR A 142 -2.03 1.46 18.06
N GLU A 143 -1.55 2.32 18.96
CA GLU A 143 -0.32 3.13 18.80
C GLU A 143 0.98 2.29 18.81
N ASP A 144 0.87 0.99 19.07
CA ASP A 144 1.97 0.01 19.04
C ASP A 144 2.50 -0.26 17.61
N LEU A 145 1.63 -0.17 16.59
CA LEU A 145 1.96 -0.47 15.18
C LEU A 145 2.44 0.76 14.37
N LYS A 146 3.09 1.75 14.99
CA LYS A 146 3.47 3.04 14.34
C LYS A 146 4.93 3.18 13.90
#